data_AF-A0A6P5RB31-F1
#
_entry.id   AF-A0A6P5RB31-F1
#
_cell.length_a   1.000
_cell.length_b   1.000
_cell.length_c   1.000
_cell.angle_alpha   90.00
_cell.angle_beta   90.00
_cell.angle_gamma   90.00
#
_symmetry.space_group_name_H-M   'P 1'
#
loop_
_entity.id
_entity.type
_entity.pdbx_description
1 polymer ?
#
loop_
_entity_poly.entity_id
_entity_poly.type
_entity_poly.pdbx_seq_one_letter_code
_entity_poly.pdbx_strand_id
1 'polypeptide(L)'
;MVLLGLRLAWQPTFLRIIFGELVHVLSVLIHNPEATLQELLEYVPGPDFPTGELIMGNLGILEAYRTGKGRIVVRGKTDVELLDSRTKRSASIIKEIPYQTNKSALVEKIAELVENKVTFLQVANDPLKVLDCNFSLKSSFVIGFYICYLIVI
;
A
#
# COMPACT_ATOMS: atom_id res chain seq x y z
N MET A 1 -23.98 -24.49 11.29
CA MET A 1 -25.05 -23.50 11.53
C MET A 1 -24.44 -22.36 12.34
N VAL A 2 -24.14 -21.26 11.66
CA VAL A 2 -23.78 -19.91 12.15
C VAL A 2 -22.75 -19.79 13.30
N LEU A 3 -21.47 -19.68 12.94
CA LEU A 3 -20.53 -18.83 13.68
C LEU A 3 -19.83 -17.93 12.64
N LEU A 4 -20.32 -16.69 12.58
CA LEU A 4 -19.95 -15.66 11.63
C LEU A 4 -18.44 -15.35 11.68
N GLY A 5 -17.76 -15.53 10.55
CA GLY A 5 -17.42 -14.41 9.67
C GLY A 5 -16.62 -13.20 10.20
N LEU A 6 -15.99 -13.27 11.37
CA LEU A 6 -15.01 -12.27 11.80
C LEU A 6 -13.62 -12.72 11.41
N ARG A 7 -13.28 -12.51 10.12
CA ARG A 7 -11.90 -12.55 9.66
C ARG A 7 -11.21 -11.31 10.23
N LEU A 8 -10.74 -11.39 11.47
CA LEU A 8 -9.83 -10.39 12.03
C LEU A 8 -8.59 -10.38 11.15
N ALA A 9 -8.49 -9.41 10.25
CA ALA A 9 -7.37 -9.24 9.32
C ALA A 9 -6.12 -8.67 10.02
N TRP A 10 -6.05 -8.76 11.35
CA TRP A 10 -4.89 -8.35 12.13
C TRP A 10 -3.86 -9.48 12.10
N GLN A 11 -2.98 -9.44 11.10
CA GLN A 11 -1.92 -10.45 10.89
C GLN A 11 -0.87 -10.38 12.01
N PRO A 12 -0.25 -11.51 12.41
CA PRO A 12 0.58 -11.59 13.62
C PRO A 12 1.85 -10.73 13.62
N THR A 13 2.37 -10.32 12.45
CA THR A 13 3.51 -9.39 12.37
C THR A 13 3.16 -7.96 12.81
N PHE A 14 1.89 -7.61 12.81
CA PHE A 14 1.37 -6.31 13.25
C PHE A 14 1.52 -6.10 14.77
N LEU A 15 1.52 -7.18 15.56
CA LEU A 15 1.58 -7.11 17.02
C LEU A 15 2.93 -6.64 17.60
N ARG A 16 4.04 -6.75 16.85
CA ARG A 16 5.37 -6.55 17.45
C ARG A 16 5.75 -5.08 17.67
N ILE A 17 5.32 -4.20 16.77
CA ILE A 17 5.65 -2.75 16.83
C ILE A 17 4.58 -2.01 17.64
N ILE A 18 3.33 -2.43 17.50
CA ILE A 18 2.18 -1.78 18.13
C ILE A 18 2.16 -1.93 19.65
N PHE A 19 2.83 -2.93 20.22
CA PHE A 19 2.90 -3.05 21.67
C PHE A 19 3.58 -1.84 22.34
N GLY A 20 4.62 -1.29 21.73
CA GLY A 20 5.31 -0.10 22.25
C GLY A 20 4.44 1.16 22.15
N GLU A 21 3.74 1.32 21.03
CA GLU A 21 2.85 2.45 20.79
C GLU A 21 1.61 2.39 21.69
N LEU A 22 0.99 1.22 21.84
CA LEU A 22 -0.16 1.02 22.72
C LEU A 22 0.19 1.30 24.18
N VAL A 23 1.38 0.90 24.65
CA VAL A 23 1.83 1.20 26.02
C VAL A 23 1.96 2.71 26.23
N HIS A 24 2.45 3.45 25.23
CA HIS A 24 2.50 4.92 25.28
C HIS A 24 1.10 5.53 25.34
N VAL A 25 0.18 5.09 24.47
CA VAL A 25 -1.22 5.56 24.45
C VAL A 25 -1.91 5.29 25.79
N LEU A 26 -1.74 4.08 26.34
CA LEU A 26 -2.31 3.71 27.64
C LEU A 26 -1.76 4.60 28.75
N SER A 27 -0.46 4.90 28.75
CA SER A 27 0.15 5.83 29.70
C SER A 27 -0.48 7.22 29.61
N VAL A 28 -0.65 7.75 28.39
CA VAL A 28 -1.29 9.05 28.15
C VAL A 28 -2.74 9.05 28.64
N LEU A 29 -3.51 8.00 28.38
CA LEU A 29 -4.90 7.86 28.84
C LEU A 29 -5.03 7.75 30.36
N ILE A 30 -4.06 7.13 31.04
CA ILE A 30 -4.03 7.06 32.51
C ILE A 30 -3.84 8.48 33.10
N HIS A 31 -3.02 9.31 32.47
CA HIS A 31 -2.77 10.69 32.93
C HIS A 31 -3.83 11.69 32.45
N ASN A 32 -4.48 11.43 31.32
CA ASN A 32 -5.53 12.27 30.76
C ASN A 32 -6.66 11.38 30.18
N PRO A 33 -7.67 11.02 31.00
CA PRO A 33 -8.75 10.12 30.56
C PRO A 33 -9.71 10.75 29.55
N GLU A 34 -9.74 12.09 29.45
CA GLU A 34 -10.57 12.85 28.51
C GLU A 34 -9.84 13.13 27.17
N ALA A 35 -8.68 12.48 26.95
CA ALA A 35 -7.92 12.65 25.73
C ALA A 35 -8.77 12.33 24.49
N THR A 36 -8.72 13.22 23.51
CA THR A 36 -9.49 13.06 22.27
C THR A 36 -8.81 12.08 21.33
N LEU A 37 -9.58 11.45 20.43
CA LEU A 37 -9.02 10.53 19.44
C LEU A 37 -7.89 11.18 18.60
N GLN A 38 -7.98 12.49 18.34
CA GLN A 38 -6.98 13.22 17.58
C GLN A 38 -5.63 13.32 18.30
N GLU A 39 -5.64 13.46 19.62
CA GLU A 39 -4.42 13.44 20.44
C GLU A 39 -3.82 12.04 20.50
N LEU A 40 -4.65 10.99 20.57
CA LEU A 40 -4.18 9.60 20.55
C LEU A 40 -3.54 9.22 19.21
N LEU A 41 -4.01 9.82 18.11
CA LEU A 41 -3.47 9.62 16.77
C LEU A 41 -2.06 10.19 16.58
N GLU A 42 -1.65 11.16 17.40
CA GLU A 42 -0.27 11.65 17.37
C GLU A 42 0.73 10.59 17.86
N TYR A 43 0.28 9.72 18.77
CA TYR A 43 1.07 8.61 19.30
C TYR A 43 0.93 7.32 18.47
N VAL A 44 -0.20 7.15 17.77
CA VAL A 44 -0.45 6.00 16.86
C VAL A 44 -0.88 6.52 15.49
N PRO A 45 0.08 6.95 14.66
CA PRO A 45 -0.23 7.59 13.39
C PRO A 45 -0.97 6.66 12.41
N GLY A 46 -0.78 5.35 12.50
CA GLY A 46 -1.45 4.40 11.63
C GLY A 46 -0.87 2.99 11.68
N PRO A 47 -1.49 2.06 10.95
CA PRO A 47 -1.00 0.70 10.83
C PRO A 47 0.36 0.67 10.14
N ASP A 48 1.35 0.05 10.78
CA ASP A 48 2.65 -0.20 10.15
C ASP A 48 2.63 -1.49 9.33
N PHE A 49 3.11 -1.42 8.09
CA PHE A 49 3.20 -2.56 7.18
C PHE A 49 4.67 -2.97 7.03
N PRO A 50 5.01 -4.26 7.24
CA PRO A 50 6.41 -4.72 7.25
C PRO A 50 7.14 -4.54 5.90
N THR A 51 6.40 -4.24 4.83
CA THR A 51 6.86 -4.11 3.46
C THR A 51 7.19 -2.66 3.05
N GLY A 52 7.06 -1.68 3.96
CA GLY A 52 7.51 -0.29 3.74
C GLY A 52 6.62 0.54 2.81
N GLU A 53 5.40 0.08 2.57
CA GLU A 53 4.49 0.67 1.60
C GLU A 53 3.98 2.07 1.96
N LEU A 54 3.48 2.76 0.94
CA LEU A 54 2.84 4.06 1.10
C LEU A 54 1.34 3.89 1.33
N ILE A 55 0.85 4.37 2.47
CA ILE A 55 -0.58 4.45 2.74
C ILE A 55 -1.15 5.69 2.05
N MET A 56 -2.21 5.50 1.27
CA MET A 56 -2.84 6.55 0.49
C MET A 56 -4.01 7.16 1.28
N GLY A 57 -3.71 8.24 1.98
CA GLY A 57 -4.68 9.06 2.69
C GLY A 57 -4.98 8.61 4.12
N ASN A 58 -5.40 9.56 4.95
CA ASN A 58 -5.58 9.34 6.39
C ASN A 58 -7.03 9.06 6.78
N LEU A 59 -8.00 9.36 5.90
CA LEU A 59 -9.44 9.22 6.19
C LEU A 59 -9.81 7.77 6.54
N GLY A 60 -9.28 6.80 5.80
CA GLY A 60 -9.54 5.38 6.05
C GLY A 60 -9.01 4.90 7.41
N ILE A 61 -7.89 5.46 7.86
CA ILE A 61 -7.30 5.19 9.18
C ILE A 61 -8.17 5.81 10.28
N LEU A 62 -8.59 7.06 10.11
CA LEU A 62 -9.46 7.76 11.06
C LEU A 62 -10.81 7.05 11.24
N GLU A 63 -11.42 6.61 10.14
CA GLU A 63 -12.66 5.83 10.16
C GLU A 63 -12.47 4.47 10.84
N ALA A 64 -11.35 3.79 10.55
CA ALA A 64 -11.00 2.53 11.20
C ALA A 64 -10.90 2.69 12.72
N TYR A 65 -10.24 3.75 13.21
CA TYR A 65 -10.14 3.99 14.64
C TYR A 65 -11.44 4.46 15.30
N ARG A 66 -12.29 5.21 14.59
CA ARG A 66 -13.59 5.66 15.11
C ARG A 66 -14.63 4.56 15.18
N THR A 67 -14.71 3.74 14.14
CA THR A 67 -15.84 2.80 13.95
C THR A 67 -15.42 1.34 14.10
N GLY A 68 -14.12 1.06 14.20
CA GLY A 68 -13.56 -0.28 14.15
C GLY A 68 -13.59 -0.93 12.76
N LYS A 69 -14.06 -0.18 11.75
CA LYS A 69 -14.09 -0.62 10.34
C LYS A 69 -13.56 0.48 9.45
N GLY A 70 -12.71 0.14 8.50
CA GLY A 70 -12.11 1.16 7.64
C GLY A 70 -11.48 0.59 6.40
N ARG A 71 -11.41 1.44 5.37
CA ARG A 71 -10.81 1.08 4.08
C ARG A 71 -9.51 1.83 3.92
N ILE A 72 -8.41 1.11 3.96
CA ILE A 72 -7.07 1.67 3.81
C ILE A 72 -6.55 1.26 2.44
N VAL A 73 -6.27 2.24 1.60
CA VAL A 73 -5.63 2.01 0.30
C VAL A 73 -4.12 2.07 0.53
N VAL A 74 -3.42 1.01 0.16
CA VAL A 74 -1.98 0.92 0.29
C VAL A 74 -1.36 0.77 -1.09
N ARG A 75 -0.24 1.46 -1.34
CA ARG A 75 0.44 1.50 -2.64
C ARG A 75 1.89 1.04 -2.49
N GLY A 76 2.32 0.18 -3.41
CA GLY A 76 3.73 -0.19 -3.56
C GLY A 76 4.60 0.98 -4.01
N LYS A 77 5.85 1.02 -3.54
CA LYS A 77 6.81 2.06 -3.93
C LYS A 77 7.38 1.77 -5.31
N THR A 78 7.24 2.73 -6.22
CA THR A 78 7.76 2.65 -7.59
C THR A 78 8.57 3.87 -7.90
N ASP A 79 9.77 3.66 -8.45
CA ASP A 79 10.62 4.72 -8.95
C ASP A 79 10.64 4.71 -10.47
N VAL A 80 10.70 5.90 -11.06
CA VAL A 80 10.77 6.06 -12.52
C VAL A 80 12.16 6.54 -12.89
N GLU A 81 12.90 5.70 -13.61
CA GLU A 81 14.21 6.02 -14.18
C GLU A 81 14.08 6.41 -15.65
N LEU A 82 14.74 7.49 -16.07
CA LEU A 82 14.83 7.85 -17.48
C LEU A 82 16.04 7.14 -18.09
N LEU A 83 15.80 6.19 -18.99
CA LEU A 83 16.86 5.41 -19.65
C LEU A 83 17.56 6.22 -20.74
N ASP A 84 16.83 7.09 -21.42
CA ASP A 84 17.38 7.93 -22.48
C ASP A 84 16.55 9.22 -22.64
N SER A 85 17.18 10.35 -22.29
CA SER A 85 16.58 11.70 -22.34
C SER A 85 16.18 12.12 -23.75
N ARG A 86 16.77 11.52 -24.79
CA ARG A 86 16.54 11.91 -26.19
C ARG A 86 15.40 11.13 -26.83
N THR A 87 15.20 9.87 -26.43
CA THR A 87 14.11 9.01 -26.93
C THR A 87 12.89 8.95 -26.00
N LYS A 88 12.92 9.67 -24.86
CA LYS A 88 11.84 9.71 -23.84
C LYS A 88 11.43 8.31 -23.35
N ARG A 89 12.38 7.37 -23.34
CA ARG A 89 12.17 6.04 -22.78
C ARG A 89 12.41 6.08 -21.27
N SER A 90 11.44 5.58 -20.53
CA SER A 90 11.48 5.49 -19.08
C SER A 90 11.34 4.04 -18.64
N ALA A 91 11.89 3.70 -17.49
CA ALA A 91 11.68 2.44 -16.81
C ALA A 91 11.01 2.72 -15.46
N SER A 92 9.88 2.09 -15.21
CA SER A 92 9.26 2.06 -13.89
C SER A 92 9.77 0.83 -13.15
N ILE A 93 10.45 1.05 -12.03
CA ILE A 93 11.04 0.02 -11.17
C ILE A 93 10.23 -0.06 -9.89
N ILE A 94 9.56 -1.18 -9.68
CA ILE A 94 8.79 -1.45 -8.47
C ILE A 94 9.77 -1.91 -7.40
N LYS A 95 10.00 -1.09 -6.37
CA LYS A 95 10.90 -1.39 -5.25
C LYS A 95 10.22 -2.22 -4.18
N GLU A 96 9.00 -1.84 -3.83
CA GLU A 96 8.21 -2.46 -2.76
C GLU A 96 6.80 -2.75 -3.27
N ILE A 97 6.22 -3.84 -2.79
CA ILE A 97 4.96 -4.40 -3.28
C ILE A 97 4.00 -4.49 -2.11
N PRO A 98 2.69 -4.24 -2.32
CA PRO A 98 1.69 -4.27 -1.27
C PRO A 98 1.67 -5.54 -0.42
N TYR A 99 1.31 -5.39 0.86
CA TYR A 99 1.33 -6.45 1.84
C TYR A 99 0.29 -7.49 1.42
N GLN A 100 0.65 -8.78 1.53
CA GLN A 100 -0.12 -9.91 1.01
C GLN A 100 -0.29 -10.00 -0.52
N THR A 101 0.43 -9.18 -1.29
CA THR A 101 0.41 -9.33 -2.76
C THR A 101 1.52 -10.27 -3.23
N ASN A 102 1.15 -11.25 -4.04
CA ASN A 102 2.10 -12.19 -4.64
C ASN A 102 2.82 -11.53 -5.84
N LYS A 103 4.16 -11.58 -5.86
CA LYS A 103 4.96 -11.01 -6.95
C LYS A 103 4.61 -11.62 -8.31
N SER A 104 4.46 -12.94 -8.39
CA SER A 104 4.18 -13.65 -9.65
C SER A 104 2.83 -13.24 -10.23
N ALA A 105 1.80 -13.17 -9.38
CA ALA A 105 0.45 -12.76 -9.80
C ALA A 105 0.41 -11.29 -10.27
N LEU A 106 1.28 -10.43 -9.74
CA LEU A 106 1.43 -9.04 -10.18
C LEU A 106 2.04 -8.99 -11.59
N VAL A 107 3.10 -9.78 -11.83
CA VAL A 107 3.78 -9.86 -13.14
C VAL A 107 2.84 -10.41 -14.20
N GLU A 108 2.08 -11.46 -13.89
CA GLU A 108 1.09 -12.04 -14.81
C GLU A 108 0.03 -11.01 -15.23
N LYS A 109 -0.52 -10.27 -14.27
CA LYS A 109 -1.48 -9.19 -14.57
C LYS A 109 -0.87 -8.08 -15.43
N ILE A 110 0.38 -7.70 -15.18
CA ILE A 110 1.07 -6.70 -16.00
C ILE A 110 1.27 -7.23 -17.42
N ALA A 111 1.67 -8.49 -17.58
CA ALA A 111 1.84 -9.13 -18.89
C ALA A 111 0.51 -9.18 -19.67
N GLU A 112 -0.58 -9.55 -19.01
CA GLU A 112 -1.92 -9.56 -19.59
C GLU A 112 -2.35 -8.17 -20.08
N LEU A 113 -2.02 -7.10 -19.35
CA LEU A 113 -2.34 -5.71 -19.75
C LEU A 113 -1.52 -5.22 -20.94
N VAL A 114 -0.28 -5.70 -21.08
CA VAL A 114 0.56 -5.44 -22.26
C VAL A 114 -0.02 -6.13 -23.49
N GLU A 115 -0.44 -7.39 -23.35
CA GLU A 115 -1.01 -8.18 -24.44
C GLU A 115 -2.36 -7.61 -24.92
N ASN A 116 -3.21 -7.18 -23.99
CA ASN A 116 -4.49 -6.52 -24.29
C ASN A 116 -4.35 -5.11 -24.88
N LYS A 117 -3.11 -4.61 -25.12
CA LYS A 117 -2.79 -3.30 -25.69
C LYS A 117 -3.43 -2.11 -24.98
N VAL A 118 -3.83 -2.28 -23.72
CA VAL A 118 -4.32 -1.16 -22.89
C VAL A 118 -3.18 -0.16 -22.64
N THR A 119 -1.93 -0.63 -22.71
CA THR A 119 -0.72 0.15 -22.40
C THR A 119 0.45 -0.24 -23.30
N PHE A 120 1.30 0.72 -23.67
CA PHE A 120 2.50 0.52 -24.50
C PHE A 120 3.74 0.15 -23.66
N LEU A 121 3.58 -0.86 -22.79
CA LEU A 121 4.60 -1.31 -21.86
C LEU A 121 5.38 -2.50 -22.44
N GLN A 122 6.63 -2.65 -22.02
CA GLN A 122 7.45 -3.83 -22.26
C GLN A 122 7.96 -4.36 -20.92
N VAL A 123 7.85 -5.67 -20.70
CA VAL A 123 8.41 -6.30 -19.49
C VAL A 123 9.90 -6.52 -19.71
N ALA A 124 10.76 -6.03 -18.81
CA ALA A 124 12.19 -6.28 -18.87
C ALA A 124 12.52 -7.71 -18.38
N ASN A 125 13.79 -8.12 -18.49
CA ASN A 125 14.24 -9.41 -17.94
C ASN A 125 14.04 -9.52 -16.43
N ASP A 126 13.98 -8.39 -15.71
CA ASP A 126 13.65 -8.35 -14.29
C ASP A 126 12.11 -8.20 -14.12
N PRO A 127 11.44 -9.10 -13.37
CA PRO A 127 9.98 -9.11 -13.28
C PRO A 127 9.36 -7.85 -12.64
N LEU A 128 10.14 -7.10 -11.86
CA LEU A 128 9.69 -5.85 -11.22
C LEU A 128 10.10 -4.58 -11.99
N LYS A 129 10.72 -4.74 -13.16
CA LYS A 129 11.12 -3.64 -14.02
C LYS A 129 10.26 -3.63 -15.27
N VAL A 130 9.46 -2.58 -15.41
CA VAL A 130 8.59 -2.37 -16.57
C VAL A 130 9.13 -1.19 -17.37
N LEU A 131 9.34 -1.41 -18.66
CA LEU A 131 9.83 -0.43 -19.60
C LEU A 131 8.65 0.28 -20.26
N ASP A 132 8.65 1.60 -20.20
CA ASP A 132 7.73 2.48 -20.87
C ASP A 132 8.36 2.98 -22.18
N CYS A 133 7.83 2.53 -23.32
CA CYS A 133 8.35 2.92 -24.64
C CYS A 133 7.98 4.35 -25.04
N ASN A 134 6.97 4.94 -24.40
CA ASN A 134 6.61 6.35 -24.52
C ASN A 134 6.15 6.83 -23.15
N PHE A 135 6.91 7.73 -22.53
CA PHE A 135 6.53 8.37 -21.27
C PHE A 135 5.20 9.12 -21.45
N SER A 136 4.09 8.45 -21.12
CA SER A 136 2.76 9.03 -21.05
C SER A 136 2.32 8.93 -19.60
N LEU A 137 1.89 10.04 -19.00
CA LEU A 137 1.37 10.08 -17.62
C LEU A 137 0.27 9.02 -17.35
N LYS A 138 -0.37 8.52 -18.42
CA LYS A 138 -1.32 7.41 -18.37
C LYS A 138 -0.68 6.10 -17.92
N SER A 139 0.51 5.72 -18.39
CA SER A 139 1.10 4.42 -18.06
C SER A 139 1.58 4.34 -16.62
N SER A 140 2.21 5.39 -16.09
CA SER A 140 2.57 5.47 -14.67
C SER A 140 1.33 5.45 -13.75
N PHE A 141 0.21 6.05 -14.18
CA PHE A 141 -1.05 6.01 -13.43
C PHE A 141 -1.66 4.60 -13.42
N VAL A 142 -1.63 3.91 -14.57
CA VAL A 142 -2.11 2.54 -14.73
C VAL A 142 -1.32 1.59 -13.84
N ILE A 143 0.02 1.59 -13.94
CA ILE A 143 0.89 0.76 -13.06
C ILE A 143 0.65 1.11 -11.60
N GLY A 144 0.59 2.40 -11.27
CA GLY A 144 0.29 2.93 -9.94
C GLY A 144 -1.05 2.48 -9.36
N PHE A 145 -2.03 2.15 -10.21
CA PHE A 145 -3.32 1.62 -9.81
C PHE A 145 -3.27 0.11 -9.56
N TYR A 146 -2.51 -0.65 -10.35
CA TYR A 146 -2.37 -2.10 -10.18
C TYR A 146 -1.47 -2.51 -9.01
N ILE A 147 -0.58 -1.61 -8.57
CA ILE A 147 0.18 -1.75 -7.33
C ILE A 147 -0.55 -1.12 -6.12
N CYS A 148 -1.78 -0.64 -6.29
CA CYS A 148 -2.63 -0.28 -5.15
C CYS A 148 -3.42 -1.51 -4.70
N TYR A 149 -3.35 -1.81 -3.41
CA TYR A 149 -4.17 -2.81 -2.77
C TYR A 149 -5.11 -2.15 -1.77
N LEU A 150 -6.36 -2.59 -1.71
CA LEU A 150 -7.33 -2.13 -0.73
C LEU A 150 -7.37 -3.11 0.42
N ILE A 151 -6.94 -2.65 1.60
CA ILE A 151 -7.09 -3.40 2.84
C ILE A 151 -8.36 -2.90 3.53
N VAL A 152 -9.25 -3.84 3.85
CA VAL A 152 -10.46 -3.56 4.63
C VAL A 152 -10.25 -4.10 6.04
N ILE A 153 -10.29 -3.20 7.01
CA ILE A 153 -10.24 -3.47 8.45
C ILE A 153 -11.67 -3.56 8.98
#